data_AF-A0A0G1V3Z7-F1
#
_entry.id   AF-A0A0G1V3Z7-F1
#
_cell.length_a   1.000
_cell.length_b   1.000
_cell.length_c   1.000
_cell.angle_alpha   90.00
_cell.angle_beta   90.00
_cell.angle_gamma   90.00
#
_symmetry.space_group_name_H-M   'P 1'
#
loop_
_entity.id
_entity.type
_entity.pdbx_description
1 polymer ?
#
loop_
_entity_poly.entity_id
_entity_poly.type
_entity_poly.pdbx_seq_one_letter_code
_entity_poly.pdbx_strand_id
1 'polypeptide(L)'
;MNLDHLNHSCAHLLAAAVMDLYPHALLTLGPAIENGFYYDIDFGKSKISDDDLSRIEAKMHDITPGWKGFDRREISSEKAREIFKDNPYKLEMINELAGGNQPITIYESDKFSDLCRGGHVEHPDKELKHFKLQSVAGAYWRGDEKNKMLTRIYGTAWPTQKELENHLFQLEEAKKRDHRKLGKDLEIFIFAPEVGPGLPLWLPKGTIIKDELEKWGRETEKKWGYQRVSTPFLTKRELFVTSGHVPYFEDEMYKVEVPGENKEEQYFIKPMNCPFHHMIYKSRTRSYRELPLRLAEYGTVARYENAGALNGILRPRLFVQNDAHVYCSEEQAIDEFVEIIKLHRYYYDTLGLKDYYIALCLRDPQKKDKYHGEEELWQKSEALSRLALDKSGVKYEVQNEGAAHYGPKMDFKIKSVIGTEYGISTNQIDLFMPRRFDLKFTNKSGREEFVVVQHRAPLGSSERFIGFLIEHFAGAFPVWLSPVQAVVLPISDKHLAYAQKVNEQLSGQNIRSELDSRNEPLNARVRDAQLQKVPYILVVGNRETADNSISVRRRGTNKSESVPIENFIESIQQQIATRSNN
;
A
#
# COMPACT_ATOMS: atom_id res chain seq x y z
N MET A 1 -5.84 8.44 -28.33
CA MET A 1 -5.34 7.08 -28.63
C MET A 1 -5.73 6.19 -27.46
N ASN A 2 -6.37 5.05 -27.71
CA ASN A 2 -6.74 4.12 -26.62
C ASN A 2 -5.49 3.29 -26.24
N LEU A 3 -5.01 3.45 -25.00
CA LEU A 3 -3.80 2.77 -24.52
C LEU A 3 -3.99 1.25 -24.49
N ASP A 4 -5.19 0.78 -24.21
CA ASP A 4 -5.50 -0.66 -24.22
C ASP A 4 -5.37 -1.23 -25.63
N HIS A 5 -5.84 -0.49 -26.65
CA HIS A 5 -5.72 -0.92 -28.04
C HIS A 5 -4.26 -0.95 -28.50
N LEU A 6 -3.48 0.05 -28.09
CA LEU A 6 -2.05 0.12 -28.39
C LEU A 6 -1.29 -1.07 -27.79
N ASN A 7 -1.49 -1.31 -26.49
CA ASN A 7 -0.86 -2.42 -25.78
C ASN A 7 -1.30 -3.78 -26.31
N HIS A 8 -2.59 -3.94 -26.63
CA HIS A 8 -3.09 -5.19 -27.20
C HIS A 8 -2.51 -5.47 -28.59
N SER A 9 -2.40 -4.43 -29.43
CA SER A 9 -1.73 -4.55 -30.74
C SER A 9 -0.24 -4.86 -30.59
N CYS A 10 0.42 -4.31 -29.57
CA CYS A 10 1.82 -4.61 -29.27
C CYS A 10 2.01 -6.05 -28.75
N ALA A 11 1.02 -6.61 -28.04
CA ALA A 11 1.03 -8.03 -27.65
C ALA A 11 0.99 -8.95 -28.88
N HIS A 12 0.19 -8.61 -29.90
CA HIS A 12 0.18 -9.34 -31.17
C HIS A 12 1.52 -9.22 -31.92
N LEU A 13 2.12 -8.02 -31.93
CA LEU A 13 3.44 -7.79 -32.51
C LEU A 13 4.53 -8.65 -31.82
N LEU A 14 4.48 -8.75 -30.48
CA LEU A 14 5.34 -9.63 -29.70
C LEU A 14 5.15 -11.10 -30.12
N ALA A 15 3.90 -11.57 -30.20
CA ALA A 15 3.61 -12.93 -30.60
C ALA A 15 4.13 -13.26 -32.01
N ALA A 16 3.97 -12.33 -32.96
CA ALA A 16 4.50 -12.49 -34.31
C ALA A 16 6.03 -12.55 -34.33
N ALA A 17 6.71 -11.66 -33.60
CA ALA A 17 8.17 -11.68 -33.48
C ALA A 17 8.68 -12.98 -32.84
N VAL A 18 7.95 -13.51 -31.85
CA VAL A 18 8.25 -14.81 -31.25
C VAL A 18 8.08 -15.94 -32.26
N MET A 19 6.99 -15.97 -33.04
CA MET A 19 6.78 -17.00 -34.06
C MET A 19 7.86 -17.00 -35.15
N ASP A 20 8.36 -15.82 -35.54
CA ASP A 20 9.48 -15.70 -36.48
C ASP A 20 10.80 -16.25 -35.92
N LEU A 21 11.08 -15.99 -34.63
CA LEU A 21 12.33 -16.43 -33.98
C LEU A 21 12.27 -17.88 -33.48
N TYR A 22 11.08 -18.34 -33.11
CA TYR A 22 10.80 -19.63 -32.49
C TYR A 22 9.56 -20.27 -33.14
N PRO A 23 9.68 -20.82 -34.37
CA PRO A 23 8.53 -21.33 -35.12
C PRO A 23 7.78 -22.50 -34.46
N HIS A 24 8.42 -23.17 -33.49
CA HIS A 24 7.82 -24.26 -32.70
C HIS A 24 7.08 -23.78 -31.45
N ALA A 25 7.09 -22.49 -31.14
CA ALA A 25 6.39 -21.95 -29.98
C ALA A 25 4.87 -22.01 -30.19
N LEU A 26 4.13 -22.26 -29.11
CA LEU A 26 2.67 -22.30 -29.12
C LEU A 26 2.13 -21.09 -28.36
N LEU A 27 1.48 -20.20 -29.10
CA LEU A 27 0.85 -19.00 -28.56
C LEU A 27 -0.42 -19.34 -27.78
N THR A 28 -0.64 -18.67 -26.65
CA THR A 28 -1.83 -18.87 -25.82
C THR A 28 -2.66 -17.58 -25.69
N LEU A 29 -2.42 -16.78 -24.66
CA LEU A 29 -3.18 -15.56 -24.32
C LEU A 29 -2.26 -14.35 -24.23
N GLY A 30 -2.70 -13.23 -24.82
CA GLY A 30 -1.96 -11.96 -24.81
C GLY A 30 -2.82 -10.72 -24.56
N PRO A 31 -3.35 -10.52 -23.34
CA PRO A 31 -4.19 -9.37 -23.05
C PRO A 31 -3.37 -8.09 -22.84
N ALA A 32 -4.00 -6.94 -23.11
CA ALA A 32 -3.58 -5.68 -22.51
C ALA A 32 -3.88 -5.69 -21.01
N ILE A 33 -3.04 -5.01 -20.24
CA ILE A 33 -3.17 -4.78 -18.80
C ILE A 33 -2.98 -3.29 -18.50
N GLU A 34 -3.29 -2.88 -17.28
CA GLU A 34 -3.09 -1.51 -16.81
C GLU A 34 -1.61 -1.10 -17.01
N ASN A 35 -1.36 -0.19 -17.96
CA ASN A 35 -0.03 0.30 -18.38
C ASN A 35 0.87 -0.69 -19.16
N GLY A 36 0.33 -1.75 -19.76
CA GLY A 36 1.15 -2.64 -20.57
C GLY A 36 0.40 -3.81 -21.18
N PHE A 37 1.12 -4.89 -21.45
CA PHE A 37 0.59 -6.16 -21.93
C PHE A 37 1.48 -7.30 -21.45
N TYR A 38 0.97 -8.53 -21.55
CA TYR A 38 1.81 -9.71 -21.51
C TYR A 38 1.39 -10.70 -22.58
N TYR A 39 2.23 -11.69 -22.86
CA TYR A 39 1.86 -12.83 -23.68
C TYR A 39 2.37 -14.14 -23.05
N ASP A 40 1.47 -15.10 -22.86
CA ASP A 40 1.78 -16.45 -22.38
C ASP A 40 2.08 -17.38 -23.56
N ILE A 41 3.25 -18.02 -23.54
CA ILE A 41 3.77 -18.79 -24.67
C ILE A 41 4.37 -20.10 -24.15
N ASP A 42 4.04 -21.22 -24.80
CA ASP A 42 4.75 -22.49 -24.61
C ASP A 42 5.93 -22.56 -25.60
N PHE A 43 7.15 -22.40 -25.10
CA PHE A 43 8.38 -22.55 -25.87
C PHE A 43 8.87 -24.01 -25.98
N GLY A 44 8.10 -24.96 -25.44
CA GLY A 44 8.42 -26.38 -25.41
C GLY A 44 9.65 -26.67 -24.57
N LYS A 45 10.76 -26.99 -25.25
CA LYS A 45 12.06 -27.27 -24.60
C LYS A 45 12.96 -26.04 -24.48
N SER A 46 12.66 -24.97 -25.22
CA SER A 46 13.44 -23.74 -25.16
C SER A 46 13.12 -22.98 -23.88
N LYS A 47 14.16 -22.44 -23.23
CA LYS A 47 14.02 -21.54 -22.10
C LYS A 47 14.27 -20.13 -22.57
N ILE A 48 13.35 -19.23 -22.25
CA ILE A 48 13.48 -17.81 -22.50
C ILE A 48 13.75 -17.13 -21.17
N SER A 49 14.66 -16.17 -21.19
CA SER A 49 15.10 -15.38 -20.05
C SER A 49 15.07 -13.89 -20.39
N ASP A 50 15.32 -13.04 -19.39
CA ASP A 50 15.39 -11.59 -19.60
C ASP A 50 16.47 -11.20 -20.63
N ASP A 51 17.53 -12.01 -20.79
CA ASP A 51 18.61 -11.79 -21.76
C ASP A 51 18.14 -11.94 -23.22
N ASP A 52 17.08 -12.70 -23.46
CA ASP A 52 16.50 -12.91 -24.80
C ASP A 52 15.61 -11.76 -25.24
N LEU A 53 15.16 -10.91 -24.31
CA LEU A 53 14.19 -9.84 -24.58
C LEU A 53 14.73 -8.82 -25.59
N SER A 54 16.03 -8.49 -25.54
CA SER A 54 16.61 -7.53 -26.50
C SER A 54 16.52 -8.04 -27.95
N ARG A 55 16.70 -9.34 -28.16
CA ARG A 55 16.60 -9.98 -29.47
C ARG A 55 15.16 -10.03 -29.97
N ILE A 56 14.20 -10.34 -29.10
CA ILE A 56 12.77 -10.36 -29.44
C ILE A 56 12.28 -8.94 -29.76
N GLU A 57 12.65 -7.95 -28.94
CA GLU A 57 12.31 -6.54 -29.14
C GLU A 57 12.89 -6.00 -30.46
N ALA A 58 14.14 -6.34 -30.79
CA ALA A 58 14.73 -6.00 -32.07
C ALA A 58 13.94 -6.59 -33.25
N LYS A 59 13.45 -7.83 -33.11
CA LYS A 59 12.60 -8.45 -34.12
C LYS A 59 11.23 -7.80 -34.23
N MET A 60 10.63 -7.37 -33.12
CA MET A 60 9.38 -6.60 -33.14
C MET A 60 9.56 -5.31 -33.97
N HIS A 61 10.64 -4.56 -33.74
CA HIS A 61 10.94 -3.36 -34.53
C HIS A 61 11.16 -3.63 -36.02
N ASP A 62 11.81 -4.77 -36.35
CA ASP A 62 12.05 -5.20 -37.74
C ASP A 62 10.74 -5.47 -38.51
N ILE A 63 9.74 -6.07 -37.87
CA ILE A 63 8.48 -6.44 -38.54
C ILE A 63 7.42 -5.34 -38.52
N THR A 64 7.47 -4.38 -37.57
CA THR A 64 6.49 -3.28 -37.45
C THR A 64 6.19 -2.54 -38.76
N PRO A 65 7.16 -2.21 -39.64
CA PRO A 65 6.87 -1.48 -40.88
C PRO A 65 5.89 -2.19 -41.83
N GLY A 66 5.75 -3.52 -41.73
CA GLY A 66 4.80 -4.34 -42.49
C GLY A 66 3.37 -4.30 -41.96
N TRP A 67 3.16 -3.86 -40.72
CA TRP A 67 1.87 -3.90 -40.04
C TRP A 67 1.02 -2.66 -40.40
N LYS A 68 0.47 -2.63 -41.61
CA LYS A 68 -0.30 -1.48 -42.13
C LYS A 68 -1.71 -1.32 -41.55
N GLY A 69 -2.22 -2.37 -40.93
CA GLY A 69 -3.56 -2.43 -40.34
C GLY A 69 -3.85 -3.83 -39.82
N PHE A 70 -5.05 -4.03 -39.28
CA PHE A 70 -5.55 -5.33 -38.88
C PHE A 70 -6.82 -5.69 -39.65
N ASP A 71 -6.84 -6.85 -40.28
CA ASP A 71 -8.02 -7.39 -40.94
C ASP A 71 -8.78 -8.32 -39.99
N ARG A 72 -10.01 -7.91 -39.61
CA ARG A 72 -10.93 -8.74 -38.83
C ARG A 72 -11.68 -9.70 -39.75
N ARG A 73 -11.59 -11.01 -39.46
CA ARG A 73 -12.41 -12.04 -40.10
C ARG A 73 -13.20 -12.81 -39.06
N GLU A 74 -14.49 -12.92 -39.29
CA GLU A 74 -15.34 -13.85 -38.53
C GLU A 74 -15.37 -15.18 -39.27
N ILE A 75 -15.07 -16.26 -38.57
CA ILE A 75 -14.93 -17.59 -39.17
C ILE A 75 -15.71 -18.63 -38.38
N SER A 76 -16.04 -19.75 -39.03
CA SER A 76 -16.72 -20.85 -38.36
C SER A 76 -15.78 -21.60 -37.41
N SER A 77 -16.36 -22.32 -36.46
CA SER A 77 -15.60 -23.13 -35.50
C SER A 77 -14.75 -24.20 -36.20
N GLU A 78 -15.25 -24.77 -37.31
CA GLU A 78 -14.55 -25.77 -38.10
C GLU A 78 -13.32 -25.16 -38.77
N LYS A 79 -13.47 -23.97 -39.38
CA LYS A 79 -12.36 -23.29 -40.05
C LYS A 79 -11.29 -22.85 -39.05
N ALA A 80 -11.69 -22.39 -37.87
CA ALA A 80 -10.78 -22.02 -36.80
C ALA A 80 -9.95 -23.23 -36.32
N ARG A 81 -10.59 -24.39 -36.14
CA ARG A 81 -9.89 -25.64 -35.77
C ARG A 81 -8.91 -26.10 -36.85
N GLU A 82 -9.22 -25.86 -38.12
CA GLU A 82 -8.31 -26.19 -39.22
C GLU A 82 -7.05 -25.30 -39.19
N ILE A 83 -7.22 -23.99 -38.98
CA ILE A 83 -6.12 -23.01 -38.92
C ILE A 83 -5.20 -23.28 -37.73
N PHE A 84 -5.77 -23.57 -36.55
CA PHE A 84 -5.03 -23.76 -35.31
C PHE A 84 -4.84 -25.22 -34.89
N LYS A 85 -4.93 -26.17 -35.83
CA LYS A 85 -4.90 -27.62 -35.58
C LYS A 85 -3.67 -28.10 -34.77
N ASP A 86 -2.56 -27.40 -34.91
CA ASP A 86 -1.28 -27.76 -34.27
C ASP A 86 -1.07 -27.03 -32.93
N ASN A 87 -2.03 -26.22 -32.48
CA ASN A 87 -1.96 -25.49 -31.21
C ASN A 87 -3.09 -25.94 -30.25
N PRO A 88 -2.78 -26.84 -29.29
CA PRO A 88 -3.78 -27.40 -28.37
C PRO A 88 -4.48 -26.33 -27.51
N TYR A 89 -3.78 -25.26 -27.15
CA TYR A 89 -4.35 -24.16 -26.35
C TYR A 89 -5.43 -23.40 -27.13
N LYS A 90 -5.15 -23.07 -28.40
CA LYS A 90 -6.12 -22.39 -29.26
C LYS A 90 -7.32 -23.29 -29.58
N LEU A 91 -7.11 -24.59 -29.77
CA LEU A 91 -8.20 -25.56 -29.96
C LEU A 91 -9.13 -25.62 -28.73
N GLU A 92 -8.57 -25.62 -27.52
CA GLU A 92 -9.35 -25.55 -26.27
C GLU A 92 -10.21 -24.27 -26.24
N MET A 93 -9.60 -23.10 -26.50
CA MET A 93 -10.30 -21.82 -26.53
C MET A 93 -11.42 -21.78 -27.59
N ILE A 94 -11.18 -22.33 -28.78
CA ILE A 94 -12.19 -22.40 -29.85
C ILE A 94 -13.39 -23.24 -29.42
N ASN A 95 -13.16 -24.36 -28.73
CA ASN A 95 -14.25 -25.20 -28.23
C ASN A 95 -15.11 -24.47 -27.19
N GLU A 96 -14.49 -23.69 -26.30
CA GLU A 96 -15.21 -22.86 -25.34
C GLU A 96 -16.04 -21.77 -26.02
N LEU A 97 -15.46 -21.05 -26.99
CA LEU A 97 -16.16 -20.00 -27.74
C LEU A 97 -17.35 -20.57 -28.51
N ALA A 98 -17.17 -21.73 -29.15
CA ALA A 98 -18.23 -22.43 -29.86
C ALA A 98 -19.38 -22.87 -28.93
N GLY A 99 -19.07 -23.27 -27.69
CA GLY A 99 -20.08 -23.59 -26.68
C GLY A 99 -20.80 -22.37 -26.08
N GLY A 100 -20.16 -21.20 -26.11
CA GLY A 100 -20.67 -19.96 -25.49
C GLY A 100 -21.49 -19.03 -26.39
N ASN A 101 -21.82 -19.46 -27.61
CA ASN A 101 -22.57 -18.66 -28.61
C ASN A 101 -21.90 -17.30 -28.95
N GLN A 102 -20.56 -17.23 -28.85
CA GLN A 102 -19.78 -16.03 -29.20
C GLN A 102 -19.18 -16.16 -30.60
N PRO A 103 -19.10 -15.07 -31.38
CA PRO A 103 -18.46 -15.11 -32.70
C PRO A 103 -16.97 -15.42 -32.55
N ILE A 104 -16.47 -16.33 -33.38
CA ILE A 104 -15.06 -16.70 -33.45
C ILE A 104 -14.39 -15.77 -34.47
N THR A 105 -13.52 -14.91 -33.99
CA THR A 105 -12.84 -13.89 -34.81
C THR A 105 -11.34 -14.09 -34.85
N ILE A 106 -10.78 -13.91 -36.03
CA ILE A 106 -9.35 -13.84 -36.28
C ILE A 106 -9.00 -12.40 -36.66
N TYR A 107 -7.86 -11.95 -36.16
CA TYR A 107 -7.23 -10.71 -36.59
C TYR A 107 -5.91 -11.03 -37.29
N GLU A 108 -5.77 -10.53 -38.52
CA GLU A 108 -4.57 -10.71 -39.35
C GLU A 108 -3.83 -9.38 -39.51
N SER A 109 -2.50 -9.40 -39.41
CA SER A 109 -1.64 -8.28 -39.75
C SER A 109 -0.33 -8.78 -40.34
N ASP A 110 0.01 -8.31 -41.54
CA ASP A 110 1.10 -8.85 -42.36
C ASP A 110 1.00 -10.39 -42.49
N LYS A 111 1.98 -11.15 -41.98
CA LYS A 111 1.99 -12.63 -42.02
C LYS A 111 1.42 -13.27 -40.75
N PHE A 112 1.04 -12.47 -39.76
CA PHE A 112 0.57 -12.94 -38.47
C PHE A 112 -0.96 -13.04 -38.44
N SER A 113 -1.46 -14.10 -37.81
CA SER A 113 -2.89 -14.38 -37.65
C SER A 113 -3.14 -14.95 -36.26
N ASP A 114 -4.08 -14.39 -35.51
CA ASP A 114 -4.40 -14.89 -34.17
C ASP A 114 -5.89 -14.80 -33.82
N LEU A 115 -6.32 -15.70 -32.94
CA LEU A 115 -7.64 -15.72 -32.34
C LEU A 115 -7.77 -14.59 -31.33
N CYS A 116 -8.60 -13.60 -31.63
CA CYS A 116 -8.70 -12.38 -30.82
C CYS A 116 -10.10 -11.75 -30.95
N ARG A 117 -10.59 -11.13 -29.87
CA ARG A 117 -11.89 -10.42 -29.82
C ARG A 117 -11.85 -8.98 -30.36
N GLY A 118 -10.67 -8.42 -30.56
CA GLY A 118 -10.46 -7.08 -31.11
C GLY A 118 -10.02 -6.03 -30.10
N GLY A 119 -10.07 -4.76 -30.52
CA GLY A 119 -9.48 -3.65 -29.80
C GLY A 119 -8.04 -3.39 -30.25
N HIS A 120 -7.85 -3.13 -31.54
CA HIS A 120 -6.54 -2.85 -32.13
C HIS A 120 -6.44 -1.41 -32.62
N VAL A 121 -5.21 -0.96 -32.85
CA VAL A 121 -4.92 0.34 -33.46
C VAL A 121 -5.11 0.32 -34.97
N GLU A 122 -5.39 1.46 -35.58
CA GLU A 122 -5.70 1.56 -37.01
C GLU A 122 -4.44 1.51 -37.89
N HIS A 123 -3.34 2.08 -37.42
CA HIS A 123 -2.08 2.22 -38.15
C HIS A 123 -0.90 1.70 -37.32
N PRO A 124 -0.78 0.36 -37.13
CA PRO A 124 0.22 -0.23 -36.26
C PRO A 124 1.66 0.15 -36.65
N ASP A 125 1.96 0.28 -37.94
CA ASP A 125 3.25 0.74 -38.45
C ASP A 125 3.64 2.17 -38.02
N LYS A 126 2.65 3.01 -37.74
CA LYS A 126 2.85 4.39 -37.26
C LYS A 126 2.76 4.50 -35.75
N GLU A 127 1.96 3.65 -35.12
CA GLU A 127 1.56 3.73 -33.72
C GLU A 127 2.42 2.86 -32.80
N LEU A 128 2.86 1.67 -33.24
CA LEU A 128 3.71 0.75 -32.49
C LEU A 128 5.19 1.12 -32.60
N LYS A 129 5.55 2.33 -32.14
CA LYS A 129 6.93 2.83 -32.18
C LYS A 129 7.63 2.80 -30.83
N HIS A 130 6.90 3.10 -29.77
CA HIS A 130 7.46 3.31 -28.44
C HIS A 130 7.00 2.19 -27.51
N PHE A 131 7.70 1.07 -27.58
CA PHE A 131 7.46 -0.08 -26.70
C PHE A 131 8.75 -0.59 -26.06
N LYS A 132 8.60 -1.31 -24.95
CA LYS A 132 9.70 -1.95 -24.23
C LYS A 132 9.24 -3.28 -23.63
N LEU A 133 9.99 -4.35 -23.86
CA LEU A 133 9.84 -5.61 -23.12
C LEU A 133 10.51 -5.48 -21.75
N GLN A 134 9.84 -5.97 -20.71
CA GLN A 134 10.17 -5.66 -19.31
C GLN A 134 10.77 -6.85 -18.56
N SER A 135 10.11 -8.01 -18.59
CA SER A 135 10.53 -9.18 -17.82
C SER A 135 9.89 -10.46 -18.34
N VAL A 136 10.50 -11.58 -17.96
CA VAL A 136 9.97 -12.94 -18.15
C VAL A 136 9.51 -13.52 -16.82
N ALA A 137 8.34 -14.16 -16.81
CA ALA A 137 7.79 -14.86 -15.65
C ALA A 137 7.22 -16.23 -16.03
N GLY A 138 7.00 -17.10 -15.05
CA GLY A 138 6.25 -18.34 -15.22
C GLY A 138 4.75 -18.11 -14.98
N ALA A 139 3.90 -18.68 -15.82
CA ALA A 139 2.45 -18.70 -15.61
C ALA A 139 1.92 -20.10 -15.86
N TYR A 140 0.92 -20.55 -15.12
CA TYR A 140 0.27 -21.83 -15.40
C TYR A 140 -0.94 -21.63 -16.29
N TRP A 141 -1.15 -22.52 -17.26
CA TRP A 141 -2.33 -22.47 -18.12
C TRP A 141 -3.62 -22.47 -17.26
N ARG A 142 -4.53 -21.52 -17.52
CA ARG A 142 -5.74 -21.25 -16.70
C ARG A 142 -5.51 -20.93 -15.22
N GLY A 143 -4.27 -20.64 -14.83
CA GLY A 143 -3.92 -20.35 -13.44
C GLY A 143 -3.94 -21.56 -12.50
N ASP A 144 -3.99 -22.78 -13.03
CA ASP A 144 -3.95 -24.01 -12.24
C ASP A 144 -2.54 -24.61 -12.27
N GLU A 145 -1.91 -24.73 -11.11
CA GLU A 145 -0.56 -25.30 -10.94
C GLU A 145 -0.40 -26.74 -11.45
N LYS A 146 -1.52 -27.46 -11.64
CA LYS A 146 -1.53 -28.81 -12.24
C LYS A 146 -1.35 -28.80 -13.75
N ASN A 147 -1.58 -27.65 -14.39
CA ASN A 147 -1.46 -27.50 -15.83
C ASN A 147 -0.02 -27.20 -16.25
N LYS A 148 0.21 -27.21 -17.57
CA LYS A 148 1.50 -26.87 -18.16
C LYS A 148 1.93 -25.46 -17.75
N MET A 149 3.17 -25.34 -17.28
CA MET A 149 3.83 -24.05 -17.06
C MET A 149 4.22 -23.43 -18.40
N LEU A 150 3.77 -22.21 -18.62
CA LEU A 150 4.01 -21.33 -19.75
C LEU A 150 5.03 -20.26 -19.38
N THR A 151 5.62 -19.65 -20.40
CA THR A 151 6.48 -18.47 -20.25
C THR A 151 5.67 -17.22 -20.56
N ARG A 152 5.56 -16.33 -19.58
CA ARG A 152 4.92 -15.03 -19.72
C ARG A 152 5.98 -13.97 -20.02
N ILE A 153 5.83 -13.25 -21.11
CA ILE A 153 6.66 -12.09 -21.43
C ILE A 153 5.84 -10.82 -21.20
N TYR A 154 6.33 -9.92 -20.34
CA TYR A 154 5.73 -8.62 -20.06
C TYR A 154 6.32 -7.52 -20.96
N GLY A 155 5.48 -6.59 -21.38
CA GLY A 155 5.87 -5.41 -22.14
C GLY A 155 4.94 -4.23 -21.93
N THR A 156 5.36 -3.07 -22.40
CA THR A 156 4.57 -1.83 -22.32
C THR A 156 4.74 -1.02 -23.61
N ALA A 157 3.68 -0.38 -24.08
CA ALA A 157 3.68 0.50 -25.25
C ALA A 157 2.99 1.82 -24.92
N TRP A 158 3.52 2.93 -25.46
CA TRP A 158 3.04 4.28 -25.17
C TRP A 158 2.87 5.11 -26.46
N PRO A 159 1.96 6.09 -26.48
CA PRO A 159 1.76 6.96 -27.65
C PRO A 159 3.00 7.77 -28.04
N THR A 160 3.85 8.12 -27.07
CA THR A 160 5.06 8.92 -27.29
C THR A 160 6.28 8.36 -26.56
N GLN A 161 7.48 8.65 -27.11
CA GLN A 161 8.76 8.31 -26.49
C GLN A 161 8.88 8.87 -25.06
N LYS A 162 8.40 10.11 -24.85
CA LYS A 162 8.46 10.78 -23.55
C LYS A 162 7.62 10.06 -22.50
N GLU A 163 6.45 9.56 -22.87
CA GLU A 163 5.59 8.80 -21.95
C GLU A 163 6.19 7.45 -21.61
N LEU A 164 6.77 6.74 -22.60
CA LEU A 164 7.51 5.50 -22.35
C LEU A 164 8.69 5.73 -21.39
N GLU A 165 9.53 6.72 -21.67
CA GLU A 165 10.68 7.05 -20.81
C GLU A 165 10.24 7.44 -19.39
N ASN A 166 9.17 8.23 -19.26
CA ASN A 166 8.61 8.57 -17.96
C ASN A 166 8.11 7.31 -17.23
N HIS A 167 7.37 6.42 -17.90
CA HIS A 167 6.90 5.19 -17.30
C HIS A 167 8.04 4.28 -16.84
N LEU A 168 9.07 4.08 -17.67
CA LEU A 168 10.26 3.30 -17.31
C LEU A 168 11.01 3.94 -16.14
N PHE A 169 11.14 5.27 -16.12
CA PHE A 169 11.71 6.00 -14.99
C PHE A 169 10.91 5.78 -13.70
N GLN A 170 9.57 5.84 -13.75
CA GLN A 170 8.72 5.58 -12.59
C GLN A 170 8.88 4.14 -12.08
N LEU A 171 8.99 3.14 -12.96
CA LEU A 171 9.22 1.75 -12.57
C LEU A 171 10.57 1.56 -11.87
N GLU A 172 11.64 2.18 -12.37
CA GLU A 172 12.95 2.11 -11.74
C GLU A 172 12.98 2.84 -10.39
N GLU A 173 12.31 4.00 -10.27
CA GLU A 173 12.15 4.67 -8.99
C GLU A 173 11.30 3.83 -8.00
N ALA A 174 10.24 3.17 -8.47
CA ALA A 174 9.43 2.26 -7.66
C ALA A 174 10.25 1.09 -7.10
N LYS A 175 11.08 0.45 -7.93
CA LYS A 175 11.98 -0.63 -7.49
C LYS A 175 12.98 -0.18 -6.43
N LYS A 176 13.49 1.05 -6.52
CA LYS A 176 14.40 1.62 -5.50
C LYS A 176 13.70 1.97 -4.19
N ARG A 177 12.39 2.18 -4.24
CA ARG A 177 11.55 2.60 -3.13
C ARG A 177 10.81 1.45 -2.46
N ASP A 178 10.81 0.25 -3.04
CA ASP A 178 10.15 -0.93 -2.50
C ASP A 178 10.50 -1.14 -1.02
N HIS A 179 9.47 -1.06 -0.17
CA HIS A 179 9.65 -1.12 1.27
C HIS A 179 10.19 -2.48 1.76
N ARG A 180 10.06 -3.55 0.98
CA ARG A 180 10.59 -4.88 1.33
C ARG A 180 12.10 -4.92 1.14
N LYS A 181 12.58 -4.33 0.06
CA LYS A 181 14.02 -4.18 -0.21
C LYS A 181 14.65 -3.22 0.80
N LEU A 182 14.11 -2.00 0.88
CA LEU A 182 14.62 -0.99 1.81
C LEU A 182 14.46 -1.40 3.28
N GLY A 183 13.36 -2.07 3.63
CA GLY A 183 13.13 -2.57 4.98
C GLY A 183 14.20 -3.57 5.43
N LYS A 184 14.69 -4.42 4.50
CA LYS A 184 15.83 -5.31 4.73
C LYS A 184 17.15 -4.55 4.77
N ASP A 185 17.43 -3.74 3.74
CA ASP A 185 18.71 -3.03 3.58
C ASP A 185 18.97 -2.04 4.73
N LEU A 186 17.91 -1.46 5.30
CA LEU A 186 17.96 -0.52 6.43
C LEU A 186 17.66 -1.19 7.78
N GLU A 187 17.55 -2.52 7.83
CA GLU A 187 17.33 -3.31 9.05
C GLU A 187 16.10 -2.85 9.85
N ILE A 188 14.98 -2.56 9.18
CA ILE A 188 13.73 -2.10 9.77
C ILE A 188 12.88 -3.29 10.23
N PHE A 189 12.73 -4.30 9.37
CA PHE A 189 11.94 -5.50 9.68
C PHE A 189 12.44 -6.69 8.87
N ILE A 190 12.09 -7.89 9.31
CA ILE A 190 12.30 -9.14 8.58
C ILE A 190 11.03 -9.99 8.60
N PHE A 191 10.97 -10.96 7.69
CA PHE A 191 10.04 -12.07 7.74
C PHE A 191 10.83 -13.36 7.92
N ALA A 192 10.51 -14.12 8.97
CA ALA A 192 11.10 -15.43 9.23
C ALA A 192 10.09 -16.51 8.80
N PRO A 193 10.45 -17.46 7.92
CA PRO A 193 9.57 -18.55 7.51
C PRO A 193 8.97 -19.33 8.69
N GLU A 194 9.74 -19.50 9.77
CA GLU A 194 9.37 -20.19 10.99
C GLU A 194 8.27 -19.47 11.79
N VAL A 195 8.17 -18.15 11.67
CA VAL A 195 7.11 -17.34 12.29
C VAL A 195 5.84 -17.39 11.47
N GLY A 196 5.98 -17.43 10.14
CA GLY A 196 4.88 -17.58 9.20
C GLY A 196 4.64 -16.35 8.32
N PRO A 197 3.90 -16.52 7.22
CA PRO A 197 3.71 -15.47 6.23
C PRO A 197 2.81 -14.35 6.77
N GLY A 198 3.13 -13.10 6.42
CA GLY A 198 2.34 -11.92 6.80
C GLY A 198 2.49 -11.50 8.26
N LEU A 199 3.47 -12.04 8.98
CA LEU A 199 3.78 -11.73 10.38
C LEU A 199 5.18 -11.11 10.48
N PRO A 200 5.30 -9.77 10.34
CA PRO A 200 6.60 -9.11 10.35
C PRO A 200 7.25 -9.12 11.74
N LEU A 201 8.56 -9.34 11.78
CA LEU A 201 9.39 -9.11 12.95
C LEU A 201 10.04 -7.74 12.84
N TRP A 202 9.68 -6.83 13.75
CA TRP A 202 10.29 -5.51 13.83
C TRP A 202 11.69 -5.60 14.44
N LEU A 203 12.69 -5.12 13.70
CA LEU A 203 14.06 -4.97 14.17
C LEU A 203 14.21 -3.67 14.98
N PRO A 204 15.30 -3.47 15.76
CA PRO A 204 15.45 -2.30 16.62
C PRO A 204 15.18 -0.95 15.92
N LYS A 205 15.72 -0.76 14.70
CA LYS A 205 15.51 0.46 13.91
C LYS A 205 14.05 0.65 13.51
N GLY A 206 13.35 -0.42 13.12
CA GLY A 206 11.93 -0.36 12.80
C GLY A 206 11.05 -0.11 14.02
N THR A 207 11.39 -0.70 15.16
CA THR A 207 10.70 -0.46 16.44
C THR A 207 10.78 1.02 16.84
N ILE A 208 11.93 1.67 16.68
CA ILE A 208 12.08 3.11 16.95
C ILE A 208 11.11 3.93 16.08
N ILE A 209 11.03 3.65 14.77
CA ILE A 209 10.13 4.35 13.86
C ILE A 209 8.67 4.19 14.31
N LYS A 210 8.28 2.96 14.68
CA LYS A 210 6.94 2.64 15.18
C LYS A 210 6.63 3.38 16.48
N ASP A 211 7.57 3.40 17.42
CA ASP A 211 7.41 4.05 18.72
C ASP A 211 7.31 5.58 18.59
N GLU A 212 8.10 6.20 17.71
CA GLU A 212 8.03 7.66 17.48
C GLU A 212 6.70 8.08 16.84
N LEU A 213 6.19 7.29 15.88
CA LEU A 213 4.86 7.52 15.29
C LEU A 213 3.75 7.34 16.32
N GLU A 214 3.83 6.29 17.12
CA GLU A 214 2.85 6.00 18.17
C GLU A 214 2.88 7.08 19.27
N LYS A 215 4.06 7.51 19.71
CA LYS A 215 4.23 8.61 20.66
C LYS A 215 3.61 9.90 20.12
N TRP A 216 3.93 10.26 18.88
CA TRP A 216 3.36 11.44 18.24
C TRP A 216 1.83 11.38 18.15
N GLY A 217 1.28 10.23 17.76
CA GLY A 217 -0.16 10.02 17.71
C GLY A 217 -0.79 10.18 19.09
N ARG A 218 -0.25 9.51 20.13
CA ARG A 218 -0.74 9.60 21.51
C ARG A 218 -0.72 11.04 22.05
N GLU A 219 0.37 11.77 21.83
CA GLU A 219 0.50 13.18 22.24
C GLU A 219 -0.52 14.08 21.55
N THR A 220 -0.73 13.87 20.25
CA THR A 220 -1.67 14.66 19.44
C THR A 220 -3.11 14.36 19.84
N GLU A 221 -3.47 13.08 19.96
CA GLU A 221 -4.77 12.61 20.43
C GLU A 221 -5.15 13.20 21.78
N LYS A 222 -4.22 13.21 22.74
CA LYS A 222 -4.43 13.82 24.06
C LYS A 222 -4.78 15.30 23.97
N LYS A 223 -4.05 16.06 23.13
CA LYS A 223 -4.33 17.50 22.90
C LYS A 223 -5.70 17.73 22.22
N TRP A 224 -6.17 16.75 21.46
CA TRP A 224 -7.45 16.76 20.76
C TRP A 224 -8.61 16.13 21.56
N GLY A 225 -8.41 15.89 22.87
CA GLY A 225 -9.47 15.43 23.77
C GLY A 225 -9.84 13.95 23.62
N TYR A 226 -8.98 13.13 23.01
CA TYR A 226 -9.17 11.68 23.00
C TYR A 226 -8.76 11.06 24.32
N GLN A 227 -9.57 10.10 24.77
CA GLN A 227 -9.36 9.31 25.97
C GLN A 227 -8.85 7.94 25.56
N ARG A 228 -7.68 7.56 26.09
CA ARG A 228 -7.02 6.30 25.77
C ARG A 228 -7.65 5.15 26.53
N VAL A 229 -7.92 4.06 25.82
CA VAL A 229 -8.41 2.80 26.38
C VAL A 229 -7.51 1.65 25.93
N SER A 230 -7.65 0.50 26.58
CA SER A 230 -6.98 -0.75 26.21
C SER A 230 -8.02 -1.87 26.27
N THR A 231 -8.09 -2.68 25.22
CA THR A 231 -9.09 -3.75 25.12
C THR A 231 -8.43 -5.12 24.90
N PRO A 232 -9.09 -6.22 25.33
CA PRO A 232 -8.57 -7.57 25.11
C PRO A 232 -8.29 -7.89 23.63
N PHE A 233 -7.45 -8.90 23.40
CA PHE A 233 -7.07 -9.35 22.06
C PHE A 233 -7.96 -10.47 21.49
N LEU A 234 -8.66 -11.19 22.38
CA LEU A 234 -9.59 -12.27 22.06
C LEU A 234 -10.96 -12.00 22.69
N THR A 235 -12.02 -12.53 22.08
CA THR A 235 -13.39 -12.40 22.59
C THR A 235 -14.28 -13.54 22.11
N LYS A 236 -15.43 -13.69 22.77
CA LYS A 236 -16.46 -14.66 22.40
C LYS A 236 -17.13 -14.26 21.07
N ARG A 237 -17.57 -15.26 20.30
CA ARG A 237 -18.30 -15.10 19.03
C ARG A 237 -19.51 -14.18 19.16
N GLU A 238 -20.21 -14.22 20.28
CA GLU A 238 -21.44 -13.45 20.52
C GLU A 238 -21.21 -11.95 20.34
N LEU A 239 -20.04 -11.42 20.71
CA LEU A 239 -19.74 -10.01 20.50
C LEU A 239 -19.70 -9.64 19.01
N PHE A 240 -19.19 -10.55 18.17
CA PHE A 240 -19.18 -10.38 16.72
C PHE A 240 -20.54 -10.67 16.08
N VAL A 241 -21.37 -11.50 16.70
CA VAL A 241 -22.79 -11.66 16.33
C VAL A 241 -23.57 -10.39 16.63
N THR A 242 -23.38 -9.78 17.81
CA THR A 242 -24.02 -8.50 18.18
C THR A 242 -23.59 -7.38 17.24
N SER A 243 -22.30 -7.27 16.94
CA SER A 243 -21.81 -6.25 15.99
C SER A 243 -22.16 -6.56 14.53
N GLY A 244 -22.54 -7.79 14.18
CA GLY A 244 -22.90 -8.14 12.79
C GLY A 244 -21.71 -8.47 11.90
N HIS A 245 -20.53 -8.69 12.48
CA HIS A 245 -19.34 -9.07 11.72
C HIS A 245 -19.36 -10.53 11.29
N VAL A 246 -19.96 -11.42 12.09
CA VAL A 246 -19.97 -12.87 11.81
C VAL A 246 -20.52 -13.22 10.41
N PRO A 247 -21.69 -12.73 9.96
CA PRO A 247 -22.24 -13.13 8.66
C PRO A 247 -21.40 -12.71 7.44
N TYR A 248 -20.47 -11.75 7.60
CA TYR A 248 -19.76 -11.12 6.49
C TYR A 248 -18.23 -11.18 6.59
N PHE A 249 -17.72 -11.42 7.78
CA PHE A 249 -16.30 -11.31 8.11
C PHE A 249 -15.76 -12.56 8.80
N GLU A 250 -16.60 -13.56 9.10
CA GLU A 250 -16.15 -14.79 9.80
C GLU A 250 -15.02 -15.52 9.08
N ASP A 251 -15.06 -15.58 7.74
CA ASP A 251 -14.02 -16.21 6.93
C ASP A 251 -12.69 -15.44 6.96
N GLU A 252 -12.71 -14.17 7.38
CA GLU A 252 -11.53 -13.30 7.55
C GLU A 252 -11.05 -13.23 9.02
N MET A 253 -11.63 -14.01 9.94
CA MET A 253 -11.24 -14.02 11.37
C MET A 253 -10.48 -15.28 11.77
N TYR A 254 -9.50 -15.12 12.67
CA TYR A 254 -8.84 -16.26 13.30
C TYR A 254 -9.69 -16.81 14.45
N LYS A 255 -10.09 -18.07 14.32
CA LYS A 255 -10.77 -18.85 15.38
C LYS A 255 -9.75 -19.31 16.43
N VAL A 256 -10.15 -19.26 17.69
CA VAL A 256 -9.33 -19.69 18.84
C VAL A 256 -10.10 -20.75 19.60
N GLU A 257 -9.44 -21.87 19.86
CA GLU A 257 -9.92 -22.88 20.80
C GLU A 257 -9.38 -22.56 22.19
N VAL A 258 -10.27 -22.43 23.18
CA VAL A 258 -9.88 -22.19 24.58
C VAL A 258 -9.91 -23.52 25.33
N PRO A 259 -8.74 -24.04 25.80
CA PRO A 259 -8.70 -25.32 26.50
C PRO A 259 -9.56 -25.31 27.77
N GLY A 260 -10.41 -26.32 27.93
CA GLY A 260 -11.25 -26.48 29.12
C GLY A 260 -12.60 -25.77 29.06
N GLU A 261 -12.87 -24.97 28.04
CA GLU A 261 -14.20 -24.42 27.77
C GLU A 261 -15.02 -25.34 26.86
N ASN A 262 -16.35 -25.14 26.84
CA ASN A 262 -17.24 -25.90 25.97
C ASN A 262 -16.79 -25.71 24.51
N LYS A 263 -16.62 -26.80 23.75
CA LYS A 263 -16.25 -26.75 22.32
C LYS A 263 -17.26 -25.98 21.45
N GLU A 264 -18.47 -25.79 21.95
CA GLU A 264 -19.50 -24.97 21.30
C GLU A 264 -19.28 -23.47 21.54
N GLU A 265 -18.53 -23.06 22.58
CA GLU A 265 -18.16 -21.66 22.82
C GLU A 265 -16.97 -21.27 21.94
N GLN A 266 -17.25 -20.54 20.87
CA GLN A 266 -16.26 -20.11 19.90
C GLN A 266 -15.63 -18.77 20.29
N TYR A 267 -14.31 -18.70 20.26
CA TYR A 267 -13.56 -17.46 20.44
C TYR A 267 -12.89 -17.04 19.15
N PHE A 268 -12.65 -15.74 19.02
CA PHE A 268 -11.94 -15.14 17.90
C PHE A 268 -10.86 -14.19 18.40
N ILE A 269 -9.75 -14.13 17.67
CA ILE A 269 -8.85 -12.98 17.73
C ILE A 269 -9.56 -11.81 17.07
N LYS A 270 -9.52 -10.63 17.70
CA LYS A 270 -10.27 -9.48 17.18
C LYS A 270 -9.74 -9.03 15.80
N PRO A 271 -10.61 -8.84 14.79
CA PRO A 271 -10.23 -8.24 13.50
C PRO A 271 -10.33 -6.70 13.48
N MET A 272 -10.88 -6.11 14.55
CA MET A 272 -11.13 -4.68 14.74
C MET A 272 -11.43 -4.37 16.21
N ASN A 273 -11.31 -3.09 16.61
CA ASN A 273 -11.50 -2.67 18.00
C ASN A 273 -12.93 -2.19 18.32
N CYS A 274 -13.73 -1.83 17.31
CA CYS A 274 -15.03 -1.16 17.46
C CYS A 274 -15.95 -1.82 18.51
N PRO A 275 -16.21 -3.15 18.45
CA PRO A 275 -17.11 -3.81 19.40
C PRO A 275 -16.68 -3.65 20.86
N PHE A 276 -15.37 -3.62 21.13
CA PHE A 276 -14.84 -3.47 22.48
C PHE A 276 -15.01 -2.03 23.00
N HIS A 277 -14.80 -1.04 22.14
CA HIS A 277 -15.02 0.37 22.49
C HIS A 277 -16.50 0.62 22.78
N HIS A 278 -17.41 -0.02 22.04
CA HIS A 278 -18.84 0.05 22.29
C HIS A 278 -19.21 -0.51 23.67
N MET A 279 -18.57 -1.59 24.12
CA MET A 279 -18.75 -2.10 25.48
C MET A 279 -18.26 -1.12 26.55
N ILE A 280 -17.15 -0.41 26.30
CA ILE A 280 -16.66 0.66 27.19
C ILE A 280 -17.64 1.84 27.22
N TYR A 281 -18.18 2.25 26.08
CA TYR A 281 -19.20 3.30 26.03
C TYR A 281 -20.40 2.91 26.89
N LYS A 282 -20.90 1.67 26.71
CA LYS A 282 -22.07 1.10 27.38
C LYS A 282 -21.90 0.82 28.88
N SER A 283 -20.68 0.90 29.41
CA SER A 283 -20.40 0.56 30.82
C SER A 283 -21.14 1.43 31.84
N ARG A 284 -21.65 2.60 31.42
CA ARG A 284 -22.52 3.47 32.22
C ARG A 284 -23.38 4.36 31.33
N THR A 285 -24.43 4.92 31.91
CA THR A 285 -25.25 5.95 31.26
C THR A 285 -24.43 7.20 30.93
N ARG A 286 -24.81 7.88 29.84
CA ARG A 286 -24.12 9.05 29.29
C ARG A 286 -25.07 10.23 29.17
N SER A 287 -24.62 11.42 29.57
CA SER A 287 -25.35 12.68 29.36
C SER A 287 -24.89 13.37 28.08
N TYR A 288 -25.75 14.17 27.45
CA TYR A 288 -25.38 15.06 26.33
C TYR A 288 -24.18 15.97 26.66
N ARG A 289 -23.94 16.27 27.94
CA ARG A 289 -22.81 17.10 28.41
C ARG A 289 -21.45 16.41 28.25
N GLU A 290 -21.45 15.09 28.11
CA GLU A 290 -20.24 14.28 27.93
C GLU A 290 -19.91 14.06 26.44
N LEU A 291 -20.79 14.48 25.53
CA LEU A 291 -20.59 14.37 24.10
C LEU A 291 -19.96 15.66 23.55
N PRO A 292 -19.00 15.56 22.62
CA PRO A 292 -18.49 14.33 21.99
C PRO A 292 -17.50 13.57 22.89
N LEU A 293 -17.71 12.25 23.03
CA LEU A 293 -16.79 11.34 23.72
C LEU A 293 -15.90 10.66 22.69
N ARG A 294 -14.58 10.70 22.87
CA ARG A 294 -13.62 10.17 21.91
C ARG A 294 -12.76 9.10 22.56
N LEU A 295 -12.95 7.82 22.21
CA LEU A 295 -12.15 6.70 22.72
C LEU A 295 -11.10 6.30 21.69
N ALA A 296 -9.82 6.22 22.07
CA ALA A 296 -8.73 5.87 21.18
C ALA A 296 -7.87 4.73 21.72
N GLU A 297 -7.37 3.88 20.82
CA GLU A 297 -6.53 2.74 21.15
C GLU A 297 -5.50 2.50 20.03
N TYR A 298 -4.26 2.14 20.39
CA TYR A 298 -3.32 1.51 19.46
C TYR A 298 -3.60 0.01 19.49
N GLY A 299 -4.72 -0.38 18.88
CA GLY A 299 -5.31 -1.71 19.03
C GLY A 299 -4.65 -2.70 18.08
N THR A 300 -4.10 -3.79 18.62
CA THR A 300 -3.59 -4.89 17.80
C THR A 300 -4.77 -5.73 17.33
N VAL A 301 -4.85 -5.97 16.03
CA VAL A 301 -5.91 -6.76 15.39
C VAL A 301 -5.30 -7.77 14.43
N ALA A 302 -6.03 -8.85 14.15
CA ALA A 302 -5.61 -9.87 13.21
C ALA A 302 -6.70 -10.16 12.16
N ARG A 303 -6.30 -10.25 10.90
CA ARG A 303 -7.17 -10.62 9.77
C ARG A 303 -6.58 -11.80 9.01
N TYR A 304 -7.44 -12.74 8.65
CA TYR A 304 -7.08 -13.87 7.81
C TYR A 304 -7.00 -13.41 6.36
N GLU A 305 -5.82 -12.94 5.97
CA GLU A 305 -5.50 -12.58 4.60
C GLU A 305 -4.97 -13.81 3.85
N ASN A 306 -5.53 -14.06 2.67
CA ASN A 306 -5.06 -15.11 1.76
C ASN A 306 -3.58 -14.90 1.45
N ALA A 307 -2.80 -15.99 1.36
CA ALA A 307 -1.35 -15.92 1.19
C ALA A 307 -0.93 -15.11 -0.05
N GLY A 308 -1.67 -15.23 -1.16
CA GLY A 308 -1.44 -14.47 -2.39
C GLY A 308 -1.76 -12.97 -2.29
N ALA A 309 -2.49 -12.54 -1.26
CA ALA A 309 -2.82 -11.13 -1.03
C ALA A 309 -1.81 -10.41 -0.11
N LEU A 310 -0.92 -11.15 0.55
CA LEU A 310 0.08 -10.57 1.44
C LEU A 310 1.09 -9.74 0.66
N ASN A 311 1.39 -8.55 1.17
CA ASN A 311 2.39 -7.66 0.57
C ASN A 311 3.21 -6.97 1.65
N GLY A 312 4.35 -7.59 2.00
CA GLY A 312 5.27 -7.08 3.02
C GLY A 312 4.54 -6.61 4.28
N ILE A 313 4.84 -5.38 4.71
CA ILE A 313 4.14 -4.73 5.83
C ILE A 313 2.98 -3.82 5.38
N LEU A 314 2.73 -3.69 4.07
CA LEU A 314 1.56 -2.95 3.55
C LEU A 314 0.24 -3.73 3.75
N ARG A 315 0.32 -5.07 3.69
CA ARG A 315 -0.82 -5.97 3.90
C ARG A 315 -0.41 -7.21 4.72
N PRO A 316 -0.15 -7.04 6.03
CA PRO A 316 0.14 -8.13 6.95
C PRO A 316 -1.14 -8.75 7.51
N ARG A 317 -1.01 -9.87 8.23
CA ARG A 317 -2.12 -10.55 8.93
C ARG A 317 -2.36 -10.00 10.33
N LEU A 318 -1.31 -9.51 10.98
CA LEU A 318 -1.34 -8.91 12.31
C LEU A 318 -0.85 -7.47 12.19
N PHE A 319 -1.59 -6.52 12.74
CA PHE A 319 -1.22 -5.11 12.68
C PHE A 319 -1.82 -4.30 13.82
N VAL A 320 -1.22 -3.14 14.08
CA VAL A 320 -1.64 -2.22 15.14
C VAL A 320 -2.25 -0.97 14.51
N GLN A 321 -3.49 -0.64 14.83
CA GLN A 321 -4.18 0.52 14.26
C GLN A 321 -4.17 1.71 15.22
N ASN A 322 -3.95 2.92 14.69
CA ASN A 322 -4.25 4.17 15.40
C ASN A 322 -5.77 4.42 15.41
N ASP A 323 -6.50 3.50 16.04
CA ASP A 323 -7.95 3.40 15.92
C ASP A 323 -8.66 4.22 17.00
N ALA A 324 -9.80 4.80 16.64
CA ALA A 324 -10.65 5.51 17.59
C ALA A 324 -12.11 5.54 17.16
N HIS A 325 -12.97 5.61 18.17
CA HIS A 325 -14.41 5.70 18.05
C HIS A 325 -14.90 6.96 18.76
N VAL A 326 -15.47 7.87 17.98
CA VAL A 326 -16.07 9.12 18.48
C VAL A 326 -17.58 8.95 18.57
N TYR A 327 -18.13 9.20 19.75
CA TYR A 327 -19.56 9.14 20.03
C TYR A 327 -20.07 10.57 20.18
N CYS A 328 -21.02 10.94 19.34
CA CYS A 328 -21.55 12.31 19.29
C CYS A 328 -23.06 12.29 19.04
N SER A 329 -23.74 13.41 19.27
CA SER A 329 -25.13 13.56 18.83
C SER A 329 -25.21 13.73 17.32
N GLU A 330 -26.38 13.53 16.73
CA GLU A 330 -26.60 13.76 15.30
C GLU A 330 -26.31 15.22 14.89
N GLU A 331 -26.66 16.18 15.75
CA GLU A 331 -26.37 17.61 15.57
C GLU A 331 -24.85 17.90 15.52
N GLN A 332 -24.05 17.12 16.25
CA GLN A 332 -22.60 17.26 16.32
C GLN A 332 -21.86 16.51 15.20
N ALA A 333 -22.51 15.55 14.53
CA ALA A 333 -21.84 14.59 13.66
C ALA A 333 -21.03 15.24 12.53
N ILE A 334 -21.60 16.24 11.86
CA ILE A 334 -20.92 16.92 10.75
C ILE A 334 -19.70 17.72 11.24
N ASP A 335 -19.83 18.43 12.37
CA ASP A 335 -18.72 19.22 12.93
C ASP A 335 -17.59 18.32 13.45
N GLU A 336 -17.93 17.24 14.14
CA GLU A 336 -16.95 16.24 14.58
C GLU A 336 -16.23 15.58 13.40
N PHE A 337 -16.93 15.32 12.31
CA PHE A 337 -16.31 14.79 11.10
C PHE A 337 -15.27 15.76 10.55
N VAL A 338 -15.62 17.04 10.43
CA VAL A 338 -14.70 18.08 9.95
C VAL A 338 -13.49 18.25 10.88
N GLU A 339 -13.68 18.16 12.21
CA GLU A 339 -12.56 18.14 13.15
C GLU A 339 -11.65 16.93 12.91
N ILE A 340 -12.19 15.73 12.73
CA ILE A 340 -11.39 14.55 12.39
C ILE A 340 -10.62 14.75 11.07
N ILE A 341 -11.21 15.39 10.06
CA ILE A 341 -10.49 15.74 8.81
C ILE A 341 -9.33 16.72 9.08
N LYS A 342 -9.50 17.71 9.96
CA LYS A 342 -8.41 18.60 10.37
C LYS A 342 -7.27 17.84 11.04
N LEU A 343 -7.58 16.81 11.83
CA LEU A 343 -6.57 15.92 12.42
C LEU A 343 -5.78 15.16 11.35
N HIS A 344 -6.46 14.63 10.32
CA HIS A 344 -5.79 13.99 9.17
C HIS A 344 -4.85 14.98 8.47
N ARG A 345 -5.35 16.19 8.17
CA ARG A 345 -4.56 17.27 7.55
C ARG A 345 -3.32 17.61 8.37
N TYR A 346 -3.44 17.74 9.69
CA TYR A 346 -2.31 18.00 10.58
C TYR A 346 -1.19 16.97 10.41
N TYR A 347 -1.52 15.67 10.41
CA TYR A 347 -0.53 14.62 10.22
C TYR A 347 0.09 14.67 8.81
N TYR A 348 -0.74 14.84 7.78
CA TYR A 348 -0.31 14.85 6.39
C TYR A 348 0.57 16.05 6.07
N ASP A 349 0.19 17.24 6.53
CA ASP A 349 0.98 18.46 6.37
C ASP A 349 2.33 18.36 7.09
N THR A 350 2.34 17.78 8.30
CA THR A 350 3.58 17.56 9.06
C THR A 350 4.52 16.60 8.33
N LEU A 351 3.99 15.60 7.61
CA LEU A 351 4.77 14.65 6.83
C LEU A 351 5.03 15.09 5.37
N GLY A 352 4.53 16.26 4.96
CA GLY A 352 4.68 16.75 3.59
C GLY A 352 3.80 16.04 2.56
N LEU A 353 2.76 15.33 3.00
CA LEU A 353 1.81 14.62 2.13
C LEU A 353 0.76 15.60 1.61
N LYS A 354 0.93 16.03 0.35
CA LYS A 354 0.06 17.06 -0.27
C LYS A 354 -0.92 16.51 -1.30
N ASP A 355 -0.61 15.37 -1.92
CA ASP A 355 -1.42 14.79 -2.99
C ASP A 355 -2.26 13.64 -2.44
N TYR A 356 -3.47 13.96 -1.99
CA TYR A 356 -4.45 12.99 -1.53
C TYR A 356 -5.87 13.43 -1.85
N TYR A 357 -6.76 12.45 -1.98
CA TYR A 357 -8.19 12.65 -2.10
C TYR A 357 -8.92 11.60 -1.27
N ILE A 358 -10.24 11.76 -1.13
CA ILE A 358 -11.09 10.80 -0.45
C ILE A 358 -11.89 10.00 -1.47
N ALA A 359 -11.84 8.68 -1.41
CA ALA A 359 -12.81 7.82 -2.07
C ALA A 359 -14.02 7.65 -1.13
N LEU A 360 -15.16 8.24 -1.50
CA LEU A 360 -16.45 7.98 -0.86
C LEU A 360 -17.04 6.69 -1.43
N CYS A 361 -16.80 5.61 -0.71
CA CYS A 361 -17.27 4.27 -1.04
C CYS A 361 -18.71 4.08 -0.55
N LEU A 362 -19.64 3.93 -1.50
CA LEU A 362 -21.07 3.72 -1.29
C LEU A 362 -21.46 2.26 -1.58
N ARG A 363 -22.72 1.91 -1.28
CA ARG A 363 -23.23 0.58 -1.56
C ARG A 363 -23.27 0.34 -3.07
N ASP A 364 -22.91 -0.87 -3.46
CA ASP A 364 -23.18 -1.38 -4.79
C ASP A 364 -24.69 -1.65 -4.89
N PRO A 365 -25.44 -0.92 -5.72
CA PRO A 365 -26.90 -1.09 -5.85
C PRO A 365 -27.30 -2.48 -6.35
N GLN A 366 -26.35 -3.24 -6.93
CA GLN A 366 -26.58 -4.60 -7.44
C GLN A 366 -26.31 -5.69 -6.40
N LYS A 367 -25.70 -5.39 -5.24
CA LYS A 367 -25.31 -6.38 -4.23
C LYS A 367 -25.99 -6.13 -2.88
N LYS A 368 -27.31 -6.30 -2.84
CA LYS A 368 -28.13 -6.01 -1.64
C LYS A 368 -27.77 -6.89 -0.44
N ASP A 369 -27.34 -8.12 -0.68
CA ASP A 369 -27.09 -9.12 0.38
C ASP A 369 -25.88 -8.77 1.26
N LYS A 370 -25.00 -7.87 0.81
CA LYS A 370 -23.74 -7.48 1.48
C LYS A 370 -23.92 -6.42 2.58
N TYR A 371 -25.07 -5.75 2.66
CA TYR A 371 -25.25 -4.56 3.47
C TYR A 371 -26.35 -4.75 4.52
N HIS A 372 -26.07 -4.36 5.78
CA HIS A 372 -27.05 -4.41 6.86
C HIS A 372 -27.87 -3.13 6.97
N GLY A 373 -29.03 -3.23 7.63
CA GLY A 373 -29.77 -2.06 8.11
C GLY A 373 -30.85 -1.60 7.14
N GLU A 374 -31.71 -0.74 7.65
CA GLU A 374 -32.86 -0.22 6.91
C GLU A 374 -32.40 0.75 5.81
N GLU A 375 -33.12 0.74 4.69
CA GLU A 375 -32.80 1.59 3.53
C GLU A 375 -32.77 3.08 3.91
N GLU A 376 -33.67 3.52 4.79
CA GLU A 376 -33.71 4.88 5.31
C GLU A 376 -32.42 5.27 6.05
N LEU A 377 -31.83 4.34 6.81
CA LEU A 377 -30.61 4.58 7.57
C LEU A 377 -29.40 4.76 6.64
N TRP A 378 -29.37 4.02 5.54
CA TRP A 378 -28.35 4.18 4.52
C TRP A 378 -28.48 5.49 3.78
N GLN A 379 -29.67 5.82 3.29
CA GLN A 379 -29.91 7.11 2.62
C GLN A 379 -29.48 8.28 3.53
N LYS A 380 -29.80 8.17 4.83
CA LYS A 380 -29.36 9.13 5.84
C LYS A 380 -27.84 9.16 6.00
N SER A 381 -27.18 8.01 6.14
CA SER A 381 -25.73 7.94 6.31
C SER A 381 -24.97 8.45 5.08
N GLU A 382 -25.43 8.11 3.87
CA GLU A 382 -24.86 8.60 2.61
C GLU A 382 -25.05 10.11 2.44
N ALA A 383 -26.22 10.65 2.81
CA ALA A 383 -26.48 12.09 2.80
C ALA A 383 -25.59 12.85 3.79
N LEU A 384 -25.48 12.36 5.04
CA LEU A 384 -24.59 12.93 6.05
C LEU A 384 -23.13 12.88 5.62
N SER A 385 -22.72 11.78 5.01
CA SER A 385 -21.38 11.57 4.47
C SER A 385 -21.00 12.60 3.41
N ARG A 386 -21.90 12.84 2.44
CA ARG A 386 -21.72 13.86 1.40
C ARG A 386 -21.64 15.25 1.99
N LEU A 387 -22.59 15.60 2.87
CA LEU A 387 -22.62 16.90 3.54
C LEU A 387 -21.33 17.16 4.34
N ALA A 388 -20.83 16.15 5.05
CA ALA A 388 -19.60 16.26 5.82
C ALA A 388 -18.37 16.47 4.93
N LEU A 389 -18.30 15.76 3.79
CA LEU A 389 -17.23 15.93 2.81
C LEU A 389 -17.27 17.31 2.15
N ASP A 390 -18.45 17.76 1.72
CA ASP A 390 -18.65 19.09 1.12
C ASP A 390 -18.21 20.20 2.10
N LYS A 391 -18.58 20.09 3.39
CA LYS A 391 -18.17 21.03 4.43
C LYS A 391 -16.67 20.96 4.74
N SER A 392 -16.04 19.80 4.60
CA SER A 392 -14.61 19.62 4.88
C SER A 392 -13.70 20.32 3.86
N GLY A 393 -14.19 20.51 2.62
CA GLY A 393 -13.43 21.07 1.50
C GLY A 393 -12.29 20.16 0.99
N VAL A 394 -12.26 18.88 1.36
CA VAL A 394 -11.33 17.89 0.77
C VAL A 394 -11.88 17.42 -0.57
N LYS A 395 -11.01 17.26 -1.57
CA LYS A 395 -11.39 16.65 -2.85
C LYS A 395 -11.82 15.20 -2.63
N TYR A 396 -12.94 14.79 -3.20
CA TYR A 396 -13.40 13.41 -3.10
C TYR A 396 -14.02 12.91 -4.41
N GLU A 397 -13.99 11.61 -4.57
CA GLU A 397 -14.60 10.87 -5.68
C GLU A 397 -15.58 9.84 -5.13
N VAL A 398 -16.68 9.61 -5.84
CA VAL A 398 -17.70 8.65 -5.42
C VAL A 398 -17.43 7.31 -6.10
N GLN A 399 -17.37 6.24 -5.31
CA GLN A 399 -17.22 4.86 -5.79
C GLN A 399 -18.43 4.05 -5.32
N ASN A 400 -19.17 3.42 -6.23
CA ASN A 400 -20.31 2.57 -5.88
C ASN A 400 -19.88 1.13 -5.53
N GLU A 401 -18.76 1.03 -4.81
CA GLU A 401 -18.16 -0.20 -4.31
C GLU A 401 -17.26 0.13 -3.11
N GLY A 402 -16.87 -0.88 -2.33
CA GLY A 402 -15.93 -0.71 -1.21
C GLY A 402 -16.53 -0.20 0.11
N ALA A 403 -17.84 0.09 0.17
CA ALA A 403 -18.51 0.42 1.44
C ALA A 403 -18.39 -0.73 2.47
N ALA A 404 -18.39 -0.38 3.75
CA ALA A 404 -18.48 -1.35 4.82
C ALA A 404 -19.89 -1.98 4.86
N HIS A 405 -20.02 -3.14 5.50
CA HIS A 405 -21.32 -3.80 5.66
C HIS A 405 -22.30 -2.98 6.54
N TYR A 406 -21.79 -2.04 7.34
CA TYR A 406 -22.56 -1.20 8.28
C TYR A 406 -22.64 0.29 7.91
N GLY A 407 -22.07 0.73 6.78
CA GLY A 407 -22.15 2.13 6.37
C GLY A 407 -21.22 2.53 5.21
N PRO A 408 -21.42 3.73 4.63
CA PRO A 408 -20.49 4.31 3.66
C PRO A 408 -19.11 4.48 4.29
N LYS A 409 -18.06 4.44 3.47
CA LYS A 409 -16.68 4.50 3.94
C LYS A 409 -15.93 5.60 3.21
N MET A 410 -15.17 6.43 3.93
CA MET A 410 -14.30 7.44 3.33
C MET A 410 -12.85 6.99 3.46
N ASP A 411 -12.32 6.44 2.38
CA ASP A 411 -10.92 6.01 2.30
C ASP A 411 -10.04 7.13 1.76
N PHE A 412 -9.02 7.52 2.53
CA PHE A 412 -8.03 8.47 2.04
C PHE A 412 -7.06 7.75 1.13
N LYS A 413 -7.02 8.19 -0.12
CA LYS A 413 -6.09 7.74 -1.14
C LYS A 413 -4.95 8.75 -1.18
N ILE A 414 -3.76 8.33 -0.73
CA ILE A 414 -2.56 9.16 -0.79
C ILE A 414 -1.72 8.71 -1.97
N LYS A 415 -1.36 9.66 -2.83
CA LYS A 415 -0.47 9.41 -3.95
C LYS A 415 0.97 9.60 -3.48
N SER A 416 1.78 8.55 -3.63
CA SER A 416 3.22 8.61 -3.37
C SER A 416 3.93 9.45 -4.44
N VAL A 417 5.21 9.77 -4.18
CA VAL A 417 6.04 10.56 -5.11
C VAL A 417 6.32 9.86 -6.45
N ILE A 418 6.07 8.55 -6.54
CA ILE A 418 6.17 7.75 -7.78
C ILE A 418 4.79 7.47 -8.41
N GLY A 419 3.73 8.09 -7.90
CA GLY A 419 2.39 7.99 -8.45
C GLY A 419 1.54 6.82 -7.96
N THR A 420 2.10 5.87 -7.20
CA THR A 420 1.32 4.78 -6.58
C THR A 420 0.37 5.33 -5.52
N GLU A 421 -0.89 4.90 -5.56
CA GLU A 421 -1.93 5.30 -4.61
C GLU A 421 -2.09 4.28 -3.48
N TYR A 422 -2.20 4.77 -2.25
CA TYR A 422 -2.35 3.93 -1.05
C TYR A 422 -3.61 4.34 -0.28
N GLY A 423 -4.45 3.35 0.04
CA GLY A 423 -5.52 3.49 1.02
C GLY A 423 -4.96 3.35 2.44
N ILE A 424 -4.62 4.47 3.07
CA ILE A 424 -3.87 4.49 4.33
C ILE A 424 -4.76 4.72 5.54
N SER A 425 -5.65 5.70 5.44
CA SER A 425 -6.51 6.11 6.54
C SER A 425 -7.97 6.05 6.14
N THR A 426 -8.84 6.08 7.14
CA THR A 426 -10.29 6.09 6.95
C THR A 426 -10.93 7.03 7.95
N ASN A 427 -12.04 7.64 7.52
CA ASN A 427 -13.05 8.20 8.41
C ASN A 427 -14.40 7.60 8.01
N GLN A 428 -15.29 7.33 8.95
CA GLN A 428 -16.57 6.69 8.63
C GLN A 428 -17.63 7.10 9.64
N ILE A 429 -18.81 7.47 9.13
CA ILE A 429 -20.01 7.73 9.94
C ILE A 429 -20.82 6.44 10.02
N ASP A 430 -21.10 6.00 11.25
CA ASP A 430 -21.84 4.79 11.55
C ASP A 430 -23.08 5.11 12.40
N LEU A 431 -24.24 4.80 11.81
CA LEU A 431 -25.57 4.92 12.43
C LEU A 431 -26.15 3.55 12.81
N PHE A 432 -25.47 2.46 12.44
CA PHE A 432 -25.91 1.08 12.60
C PHE A 432 -25.43 0.47 13.91
N MET A 433 -24.13 0.57 14.25
CA MET A 433 -23.59 0.06 15.52
C MET A 433 -24.30 0.61 16.77
N PRO A 434 -24.67 1.91 16.84
CA PRO A 434 -25.47 2.43 17.95
C PRO A 434 -26.72 1.62 18.27
N ARG A 435 -27.46 1.17 17.24
CA ARG A 435 -28.70 0.41 17.41
C ARG A 435 -28.42 -1.03 17.84
N ARG A 436 -27.39 -1.64 17.26
CA ARG A 436 -27.00 -3.03 17.53
C ARG A 436 -26.49 -3.23 18.96
N PHE A 437 -25.77 -2.24 19.50
CA PHE A 437 -25.24 -2.29 20.86
C PHE A 437 -26.10 -1.56 21.90
N ASP A 438 -27.19 -0.91 21.48
CA ASP A 438 -28.02 -0.04 22.34
C ASP A 438 -27.21 1.11 22.97
N LEU A 439 -26.46 1.83 22.14
CA LEU A 439 -25.61 2.96 22.54
C LEU A 439 -26.43 4.24 22.56
N LYS A 440 -26.84 4.67 23.76
CA LYS A 440 -27.67 5.85 23.96
C LYS A 440 -26.99 6.90 24.83
N PHE A 441 -27.54 8.11 24.80
CA PHE A 441 -27.27 9.17 25.76
C PHE A 441 -28.58 9.86 26.15
N THR A 442 -28.60 10.52 27.31
CA THR A 442 -29.72 11.36 27.74
C THR A 442 -29.53 12.79 27.24
N ASN A 443 -30.47 13.25 26.41
CA ASN A 443 -30.46 14.59 25.82
C ASN A 443 -30.84 15.70 26.83
N LYS A 444 -30.83 16.97 26.38
CA LYS A 444 -31.19 18.14 27.21
C LYS A 444 -32.61 18.08 27.78
N SER A 445 -33.51 17.36 27.12
CA SER A 445 -34.92 17.21 27.48
C SER A 445 -35.18 15.96 28.35
N GLY A 446 -34.13 15.24 28.75
CA GLY A 446 -34.25 14.02 29.57
C GLY A 446 -34.66 12.76 28.79
N ARG A 447 -34.68 12.80 27.45
CA ARG A 447 -35.01 11.63 26.61
C ARG A 447 -33.75 10.89 26.19
N GLU A 448 -33.86 9.59 26.04
CA GLU A 448 -32.77 8.77 25.48
C GLU A 448 -32.75 8.84 23.95
N GLU A 449 -31.57 9.09 23.40
CA GLU A 449 -31.31 9.12 21.96
C GLU A 449 -30.10 8.26 21.63
N PHE A 450 -30.08 7.68 20.43
CA PHE A 450 -28.90 6.98 19.93
C PHE A 450 -27.80 7.97 19.58
N VAL A 451 -26.56 7.62 19.90
CA VAL A 451 -25.39 8.36 19.40
C VAL A 451 -25.13 8.06 17.93
N VAL A 452 -24.38 8.95 17.28
CA VAL A 452 -23.66 8.68 16.04
C VAL A 452 -22.24 8.25 16.41
N VAL A 453 -21.75 7.16 15.82
CA VAL A 453 -20.36 6.73 15.97
C VAL A 453 -19.57 7.18 14.74
N GLN A 454 -18.36 7.71 14.95
CA GLN A 454 -17.39 7.91 13.89
C GLN A 454 -16.15 7.06 14.13
N HIS A 455 -15.81 6.24 13.14
CA HIS A 455 -14.61 5.40 13.14
C HIS A 455 -13.52 6.15 12.41
N ARG A 456 -12.35 6.30 13.04
CA ARG A 456 -11.25 7.02 12.43
C ARG A 456 -9.91 6.36 12.70
N ALA A 457 -9.05 6.38 11.70
CA ALA A 457 -7.66 5.93 11.82
C ALA A 457 -6.74 6.79 10.94
N PRO A 458 -6.38 8.02 11.35
CA PRO A 458 -5.67 9.00 10.52
C PRO A 458 -4.27 8.56 10.11
N LEU A 459 -3.60 7.76 10.93
CA LEU A 459 -2.31 7.14 10.62
C LEU A 459 -2.47 5.68 10.16
N GLY A 460 -3.70 5.19 9.98
CA GLY A 460 -3.98 3.81 9.60
C GLY A 460 -3.41 2.78 10.58
N SER A 461 -2.92 1.66 10.04
CA SER A 461 -2.09 0.71 10.79
C SER A 461 -0.62 1.12 10.74
N SER A 462 0.11 0.95 11.85
CA SER A 462 1.55 1.20 11.95
C SER A 462 2.33 0.51 10.83
N GLU A 463 2.03 -0.76 10.56
CA GLU A 463 2.67 -1.57 9.51
C GLU A 463 2.51 -0.92 8.14
N ARG A 464 1.26 -0.70 7.70
CA ARG A 464 0.98 -0.08 6.40
C ARG A 464 1.53 1.33 6.28
N PHE A 465 1.42 2.13 7.34
CA PHE A 465 1.87 3.51 7.31
C PHE A 465 3.39 3.58 7.22
N ILE A 466 4.11 2.80 8.01
CA ILE A 466 5.57 2.71 7.92
C ILE A 466 5.99 2.18 6.56
N GLY A 467 5.31 1.15 6.04
CA GLY A 467 5.51 0.67 4.67
C GLY A 467 5.44 1.81 3.66
N PHE A 468 4.35 2.57 3.68
CA PHE A 468 4.18 3.76 2.84
C PHE A 468 5.29 4.81 3.05
N LEU A 469 5.65 5.12 4.30
CA LEU A 469 6.68 6.13 4.58
C LEU A 469 8.06 5.70 4.08
N ILE A 470 8.39 4.41 4.11
CA ILE A 470 9.62 3.89 3.51
C ILE A 470 9.63 4.21 2.02
N GLU A 471 8.53 3.96 1.29
CA GLU A 471 8.47 4.19 -0.16
C GLU A 471 8.45 5.69 -0.50
N HIS A 472 7.69 6.46 0.29
CA HIS A 472 7.58 7.91 0.16
C HIS A 472 8.93 8.60 0.32
N PHE A 473 9.67 8.28 1.38
CA PHE A 473 10.99 8.86 1.65
C PHE A 473 12.15 8.09 0.99
N ALA A 474 11.90 7.02 0.24
CA ALA A 474 12.93 6.08 -0.22
C ALA A 474 13.86 5.64 0.92
N GLY A 475 13.30 5.41 2.12
CA GLY A 475 14.02 5.07 3.35
C GLY A 475 14.83 6.22 3.98
N ALA A 476 14.87 7.39 3.36
CA ALA A 476 15.57 8.57 3.88
C ALA A 476 14.65 9.38 4.81
N PHE A 477 14.26 8.78 5.94
CA PHE A 477 13.34 9.37 6.89
C PHE A 477 13.79 10.76 7.39
N PRO A 478 12.84 11.65 7.73
CA PRO A 478 13.17 12.92 8.37
C PRO A 478 13.84 12.68 9.73
N VAL A 479 14.60 13.66 10.22
CA VAL A 479 15.46 13.52 11.40
C VAL A 479 14.69 13.01 12.61
N TRP A 480 13.51 13.56 12.88
CA TRP A 480 12.70 13.18 14.04
C TRP A 480 12.24 11.71 14.01
N LEU A 481 12.09 11.12 12.82
CA LEU A 481 11.64 9.73 12.63
C LEU A 481 12.79 8.75 12.37
N SER A 482 13.97 9.26 11.99
CA SER A 482 15.11 8.41 11.65
C SER A 482 15.59 7.60 12.86
N PRO A 483 15.79 6.28 12.71
CA PRO A 483 16.20 5.43 13.83
C PRO A 483 17.60 5.78 14.35
N VAL A 484 18.50 6.17 13.46
CA VAL A 484 19.82 6.75 13.77
C VAL A 484 19.83 8.15 13.19
N GLN A 485 19.84 9.16 14.04
CA GLN A 485 19.77 10.57 13.64
C GLN A 485 21.16 11.11 13.29
N ALA A 486 22.18 10.66 14.01
CA ALA A 486 23.57 11.02 13.77
C ALA A 486 24.49 9.82 13.99
N VAL A 487 25.54 9.69 13.18
CA VAL A 487 26.63 8.74 13.43
C VAL A 487 27.93 9.50 13.65
N VAL A 488 28.67 9.14 14.69
CA VAL A 488 29.96 9.75 15.07
C VAL A 488 31.10 8.87 14.58
N LEU A 489 32.00 9.45 13.79
CA LEU A 489 33.11 8.78 13.11
C LEU A 489 34.46 9.39 13.53
N PRO A 490 35.24 8.73 14.39
CA PRO A 490 36.63 9.13 14.63
C PRO A 490 37.50 8.81 13.41
N ILE A 491 38.39 9.72 13.00
CA ILE A 491 39.30 9.47 11.87
C ILE A 491 40.45 8.48 12.22
N SER A 492 40.67 8.22 13.52
CA SER A 492 41.62 7.22 14.05
C SER A 492 41.40 7.02 15.54
N ASP A 493 41.96 5.94 16.11
CA ASP A 493 41.79 5.53 17.51
C ASP A 493 42.15 6.61 18.54
N LYS A 494 43.10 7.49 18.22
CA LYS A 494 43.47 8.61 19.09
C LYS A 494 42.32 9.60 19.35
N HIS A 495 41.28 9.61 18.51
CA HIS A 495 40.09 10.46 18.68
C HIS A 495 38.91 9.71 19.29
N LEU A 496 39.07 8.43 19.64
CA LEU A 496 37.96 7.59 20.13
C LEU A 496 37.34 8.15 21.41
N ALA A 497 38.17 8.59 22.36
CA ALA A 497 37.69 9.18 23.61
C ALA A 497 36.84 10.44 23.38
N TYR A 498 37.24 11.28 22.41
CA TYR A 498 36.46 12.47 22.06
C TYR A 498 35.17 12.10 21.31
N ALA A 499 35.22 11.12 20.40
CA ALA A 499 34.04 10.60 19.71
C ALA A 499 33.01 10.00 20.69
N GLN A 500 33.47 9.27 21.72
CA GLN A 500 32.63 8.76 22.81
C GLN A 500 31.97 9.90 23.57
N LYS A 501 32.74 10.92 23.98
CA LYS A 501 32.20 12.13 24.64
C LYS A 501 31.12 12.81 23.79
N VAL A 502 31.34 12.97 22.49
CA VAL A 502 30.35 13.55 21.57
C VAL A 502 29.07 12.70 21.54
N ASN A 503 29.21 11.39 21.40
CA ASN A 503 28.06 10.47 21.38
C ASN A 503 27.29 10.47 22.70
N GLU A 504 27.99 10.52 23.84
CA GLU A 504 27.39 10.65 25.17
C GLU A 504 26.63 11.97 25.33
N GLN A 505 27.19 13.10 24.85
CA GLN A 505 26.50 14.39 24.87
C GLN A 505 25.22 14.39 24.03
N LEU A 506 25.25 13.77 22.83
CA LEU A 506 24.07 13.64 21.98
C LEU A 506 23.01 12.74 22.63
N SER A 507 23.39 11.55 23.07
CA SER A 507 22.48 10.58 23.70
C SER A 507 21.87 11.12 25.01
N GLY A 508 22.64 11.85 25.82
CA GLY A 508 22.15 12.53 27.04
C GLY A 508 21.10 13.60 26.77
N GLN A 509 20.98 14.05 25.52
CA GLN A 509 19.96 14.97 25.02
C GLN A 509 18.81 14.27 24.27
N ASN A 510 18.71 12.94 24.40
CA ASN A 510 17.77 12.07 23.69
C ASN A 510 17.90 12.12 22.15
N ILE A 511 19.09 12.46 21.64
CA ILE A 511 19.40 12.37 20.21
C ILE A 511 19.91 10.96 19.93
N ARG A 512 19.22 10.23 19.05
CA ARG A 512 19.57 8.86 18.69
C ARG A 512 20.85 8.87 17.85
N SER A 513 21.97 8.60 18.50
CA SER A 513 23.29 8.63 17.90
C SER A 513 24.03 7.31 18.07
N GLU A 514 24.86 6.98 17.09
CA GLU A 514 25.72 5.79 17.11
C GLU A 514 27.18 6.20 16.94
N LEU A 515 28.07 5.51 17.64
CA LEU A 515 29.52 5.62 17.44
C LEU A 515 29.99 4.47 16.56
N ASP A 516 30.52 4.77 15.37
CA ASP A 516 31.16 3.77 14.52
C ASP A 516 32.68 3.88 14.63
N SER A 517 33.22 3.07 15.54
CA SER A 517 34.66 2.92 15.82
C SER A 517 35.28 1.69 15.15
N ARG A 518 34.63 1.12 14.12
CA ARG A 518 35.18 -0.04 13.39
C ARG A 518 36.54 0.29 12.77
N ASN A 519 37.43 -0.69 12.72
CA ASN A 519 38.74 -0.58 12.07
C ASN A 519 38.62 -0.68 10.53
N GLU A 520 37.90 0.27 9.95
CA GLU A 520 37.65 0.40 8.52
C GLU A 520 38.03 1.82 8.05
N PRO A 521 38.46 1.99 6.78
CA PRO A 521 38.76 3.30 6.24
C PRO A 521 37.59 4.28 6.44
N LEU A 522 37.87 5.53 6.82
CA LEU A 522 36.83 6.53 7.08
C LEU A 522 35.83 6.66 5.93
N ASN A 523 36.32 6.65 4.68
CA ASN A 523 35.45 6.73 3.50
C ASN A 523 34.49 5.53 3.37
N ALA A 524 34.90 4.34 3.81
CA ALA A 524 34.02 3.17 3.83
C ALA A 524 32.93 3.34 4.90
N ARG A 525 33.29 3.76 6.12
CA ARG A 525 32.31 4.05 7.19
C ARG A 525 31.33 5.18 6.83
N VAL A 526 31.83 6.24 6.18
CA VAL A 526 30.98 7.31 5.64
C VAL A 526 30.02 6.77 4.57
N ARG A 527 30.50 5.91 3.67
CA ARG A 527 29.65 5.27 2.64
C ARG A 527 28.58 4.38 3.27
N ASP A 528 28.94 3.57 4.26
CA ASP A 528 28.00 2.72 5.00
C ASP A 528 26.88 3.56 5.64
N ALA A 529 27.25 4.65 6.32
CA ALA A 529 26.29 5.57 6.92
C ALA A 529 25.36 6.24 5.89
N GLN A 530 25.89 6.56 4.69
CA GLN A 530 25.09 7.08 3.59
C GLN A 530 24.13 6.03 3.02
N LEU A 531 24.56 4.77 2.89
CA LEU A 531 23.71 3.65 2.48
C LEU A 531 22.61 3.36 3.50
N GLN A 532 22.92 3.48 4.80
CA GLN A 532 21.95 3.45 5.90
C GLN A 532 21.09 4.73 6.00
N LYS A 533 21.35 5.72 5.12
CA LYS A 533 20.59 6.98 5.03
C LYS A 533 20.51 7.75 6.34
N VAL A 534 21.57 7.70 7.17
CA VAL A 534 21.67 8.47 8.41
C VAL A 534 21.62 9.98 8.08
N PRO A 535 20.77 10.79 8.76
CA PRO A 535 20.62 12.22 8.45
C PRO A 535 21.92 13.02 8.63
N TYR A 536 22.71 12.72 9.67
CA TYR A 536 23.95 13.42 9.98
C TYR A 536 25.12 12.46 10.17
N ILE A 537 26.23 12.74 9.49
CA ILE A 537 27.51 12.05 9.69
C ILE A 537 28.46 13.06 10.33
N LEU A 538 28.93 12.75 11.54
CA LEU A 538 29.75 13.62 12.37
C LEU A 538 31.17 13.08 12.40
N VAL A 539 32.10 13.73 11.71
CA VAL A 539 33.50 13.30 11.68
C VAL A 539 34.29 14.08 12.73
N VAL A 540 35.13 13.36 13.50
CA VAL A 540 36.01 13.97 14.50
C VAL A 540 37.48 13.60 14.28
N GLY A 541 38.31 14.64 14.17
CA GLY A 541 39.76 14.54 14.06
C GLY A 541 40.50 15.45 15.05
N ASN A 542 41.77 15.72 14.73
CA ASN A 542 42.64 16.52 15.61
C ASN A 542 42.06 17.92 15.85
N ARG A 543 41.59 18.57 14.77
CA ARG A 543 41.03 19.92 14.82
C ARG A 543 39.76 19.94 15.65
N GLU A 544 38.83 19.03 15.36
CA GLU A 544 37.56 18.92 16.08
C GLU A 544 37.78 18.68 17.58
N THR A 545 38.76 17.83 17.92
CA THR A 545 39.12 17.54 19.32
C THR A 545 39.71 18.77 20.02
N ALA A 546 40.58 19.53 19.36
CA ALA A 546 41.20 20.73 19.92
C ALA A 546 40.20 21.88 20.10
N ASP A 547 39.27 22.04 19.15
CA ASP A 547 38.32 23.15 19.11
C ASP A 547 36.99 22.83 19.83
N ASN A 548 36.85 21.65 20.46
CA ASN A 548 35.58 21.13 20.99
C ASN A 548 34.41 21.26 19.97
N SER A 549 34.69 20.89 18.72
CA SER A 549 33.75 20.97 17.59
C SER A 549 33.56 19.62 16.89
N ILE A 550 32.72 19.58 15.86
CA ILE A 550 32.47 18.41 15.00
C ILE A 550 32.40 18.84 13.54
N SER A 551 32.82 17.96 12.63
CA SER A 551 32.60 18.14 11.20
C SER A 551 31.29 17.49 10.79
N VAL A 552 30.27 18.30 10.52
CA VAL A 552 28.91 17.85 10.20
C VAL A 552 28.76 17.69 8.69
N ARG A 553 28.42 16.49 8.24
CA ARG A 553 27.96 16.22 6.87
C ARG A 553 26.50 15.79 6.89
N ARG A 554 25.65 16.53 6.17
CA ARG A 554 24.22 16.22 6.04
C ARG A 554 23.98 15.21 4.93
N ARG A 555 23.00 14.32 5.13
CA ARG A 555 22.53 13.40 4.10
C ARG A 555 22.16 14.15 2.82
N GLY A 556 22.56 13.60 1.67
CA GLY A 556 22.32 14.20 0.36
C GLY A 556 23.29 15.33 0.00
N THR A 557 24.23 15.71 0.88
CA THR A 557 25.26 16.70 0.57
C THR A 557 26.67 16.11 0.65
N ASN A 558 27.58 16.70 -0.13
CA ASN A 558 29.02 16.41 -0.08
C ASN A 558 29.81 17.46 0.71
N LYS A 559 29.12 18.46 1.26
CA LYS A 559 29.74 19.53 2.03
C LYS A 559 29.78 19.14 3.50
N SER A 560 30.92 19.41 4.12
CA SER A 560 31.13 19.25 5.55
C SER A 560 31.41 20.63 6.15
N GLU A 561 30.79 20.90 7.29
CA GLU A 561 30.94 22.18 7.99
C GLU A 561 31.39 21.90 9.43
N SER A 562 32.37 22.66 9.91
CA SER A 562 32.83 22.56 11.29
C SER A 562 31.91 23.38 12.18
N VAL A 563 31.30 22.75 13.16
CA VAL A 563 30.30 23.38 14.04
C VAL A 563 30.61 23.03 15.51
N PRO A 564 30.49 23.97 16.46
CA PRO A 564 30.51 23.64 17.89
C PRO A 564 29.43 22.61 18.24
N ILE A 565 29.74 21.68 19.14
CA ILE A 565 28.82 20.56 19.46
C ILE A 565 27.49 21.09 19.99
N GLU A 566 27.53 22.11 20.84
CA GLU A 566 26.36 22.70 21.48
C GLU A 566 25.40 23.30 20.44
N ASN A 567 25.94 24.01 19.44
CA ASN A 567 25.14 24.59 18.36
C ASN A 567 24.48 23.50 17.49
N PHE A 568 25.18 22.38 17.26
CA PHE A 568 24.61 21.24 16.53
C PHE A 568 23.48 20.58 17.32
N ILE A 569 23.67 20.36 18.63
CA ILE A 569 22.63 19.80 19.53
C ILE A 569 21.38 20.68 19.51
N GLU A 570 21.52 21.99 19.64
CA GLU A 570 20.38 22.92 19.62
C GLU A 570 19.65 22.86 18.27
N SER A 571 20.39 22.86 17.16
CA SER A 571 19.82 22.79 15.81
C SER A 571 19.04 21.49 15.58
N ILE A 572 19.61 20.33 15.95
CA ILE A 572 18.94 19.05 15.72
C ILE A 572 17.75 18.87 16.65
N GLN A 573 17.81 19.33 17.90
CA GLN A 573 16.66 19.34 18.81
C GLN A 573 15.51 20.19 18.27
N GLN A 574 15.82 21.36 17.68
CA GLN A 574 14.81 22.19 17.05
C GLN A 574 14.16 21.47 15.86
N GLN A 575 14.93 20.81 15.00
CA GLN A 575 14.40 20.03 13.88
C GLN A 575 13.52 18.86 14.36
N ILE A 576 13.93 18.17 15.43
CA ILE A 576 13.16 17.09 16.03
C ILE A 576 11.84 17.61 16.60
N ALA A 577 11.90 18.69 17.40
CA ALA A 577 10.73 19.29 18.05
C ALA A 577 9.70 19.82 17.04
N THR A 578 10.18 20.46 15.97
CA THR A 578 9.34 20.98 14.88
C THR A 578 8.91 19.91 13.89
N ARG A 579 9.43 18.67 14.00
CA ARG A 579 9.21 17.57 13.08
C ARG A 579 9.46 17.96 11.62
N SER A 580 10.54 18.72 11.40
CA SER A 580 10.95 19.18 10.07
C SER A 580 11.23 17.99 9.15
N ASN A 581 10.69 18.04 7.93
CA ASN A 581 10.98 17.04 6.89
C ASN A 581 12.28 17.28 6.12
N ASN A 582 12.85 18.48 6.28
CA ASN A 582 14.11 18.85 5.63
C ASN A 582 15.30 18.21 6.33
#